data_AF-A0A7K0Q8C1-F1
#
_entry.id   AF-A0A7K0Q8C1-F1
#
_cell.length_a   1.000
_cell.length_b   1.000
_cell.length_c   1.000
_cell.angle_alpha   90.00
_cell.angle_beta   90.00
_cell.angle_gamma   90.00
#
_symmetry.space_group_name_H-M   'P 1'
#
loop_
_entity.id
_entity.type
_entity.pdbx_description
1 polymer ?
#
loop_
_entity_poly.entity_id
_entity_poly.type
_entity_poly.pdbx_seq_one_letter_code
_entity_poly.pdbx_strand_id
1 'polypeptide(L)'
;MFEFQTIVIALLFFAGAVLYTSVGHAGASAYIAIMTLFNLSTLVIKPTALTLNIAVSAFASWRYISRGLFNKKLFIYLTVGAVPAAFIGGHINLSDQIYKPILGALLVASGVRFIAQATHTDRPPQETIPLLAVVIGTCIGL
;
A
#
# COMPACT_ATOMS: atom_id res chain seq x y z
N MET A 1 22.04 -12.99 18.26
CA MET A 1 20.57 -12.85 18.25
C MET A 1 20.07 -11.88 17.17
N PHE A 2 20.64 -10.66 17.08
CA PHE A 2 20.25 -9.64 16.09
C PHE A 2 20.45 -10.04 14.61
N GLU A 3 21.52 -10.77 14.28
CA GLU A 3 21.78 -11.18 12.88
C GLU A 3 20.74 -12.17 12.34
N PHE A 4 20.38 -13.19 13.13
CA PHE A 4 19.37 -14.18 12.72
C PHE A 4 18.01 -13.51 12.48
N GLN A 5 17.56 -12.66 13.41
CA GLN A 5 16.30 -11.91 13.25
C GLN A 5 16.34 -11.04 11.98
N THR A 6 17.44 -10.35 11.73
CA THR A 6 17.60 -9.48 10.56
C THR A 6 17.53 -10.27 9.26
N ILE A 7 18.20 -11.42 9.18
CA ILE A 7 18.17 -12.31 8.02
C ILE A 7 16.74 -12.81 7.76
N VAL A 8 16.02 -13.21 8.81
CA VAL A 8 14.62 -13.67 8.67
C VAL A 8 13.72 -12.54 8.16
N ILE A 9 13.83 -11.34 8.72
CA ILE A 9 13.06 -10.16 8.26
C ILE A 9 13.39 -9.86 6.79
N ALA A 10 14.67 -9.89 6.40
CA ALA A 10 15.09 -9.64 5.03
C ALA A 10 14.51 -10.67 4.04
N LEU A 11 14.51 -11.96 4.40
CA LEU A 11 13.91 -13.02 3.59
C LEU A 11 12.39 -12.83 3.45
N LEU A 12 11.70 -12.47 4.53
CA LEU A 12 10.26 -12.20 4.50
C LEU A 12 9.94 -10.94 3.68
N PHE A 13 10.78 -9.91 3.75
CA PHE A 13 10.66 -8.71 2.91
C PHE A 13 10.84 -9.05 1.44
N PHE A 14 11.85 -9.86 1.11
CA PHE A 14 12.08 -10.31 -0.25
C PHE A 14 10.88 -11.10 -0.78
N ALA A 15 10.36 -12.07 -0.01
CA ALA A 15 9.17 -12.82 -0.37
C ALA A 15 7.95 -11.91 -0.55
N GLY A 16 7.72 -10.98 0.38
CA GLY A 16 6.64 -10.00 0.30
C GLY A 16 6.74 -9.12 -0.94
N ALA A 17 7.94 -8.62 -1.25
CA ALA A 17 8.20 -7.80 -2.42
C ALA A 17 7.92 -8.58 -3.72
N VAL A 18 8.39 -9.82 -3.84
CA VAL A 18 8.13 -10.69 -5.00
C VAL A 18 6.63 -10.93 -5.20
N LEU A 19 5.92 -11.29 -4.13
CA LEU A 19 4.48 -11.56 -4.20
C LEU A 19 3.68 -10.32 -4.61
N TYR A 20 3.90 -9.18 -3.93
CA TYR A 20 3.17 -7.95 -4.19
C TYR A 20 3.49 -7.35 -5.56
N THR A 21 4.75 -7.38 -6.00
CA THR A 21 5.11 -6.89 -7.33
C THR A 21 4.57 -7.76 -8.47
N SER A 22 4.36 -9.07 -8.23
CA SER A 22 3.76 -9.95 -9.25
C SER A 22 2.34 -9.55 -9.63
N VAL A 23 1.59 -8.97 -8.69
CA VAL A 23 0.23 -8.43 -8.88
C VAL A 23 0.22 -6.90 -9.08
N GLY A 24 1.40 -6.26 -9.13
CA GLY A 24 1.52 -4.82 -9.37
C GLY A 24 1.37 -3.92 -8.14
N HIS A 25 1.30 -4.47 -6.93
CA HIS A 25 1.28 -3.70 -5.68
C HIS A 25 2.68 -3.50 -5.09
N ALA A 26 2.87 -2.44 -4.29
CA ALA A 26 4.18 -2.05 -3.76
C ALA A 26 4.52 -2.58 -2.34
N GLY A 27 3.62 -3.34 -1.71
CA GLY A 27 3.96 -4.20 -0.56
C GLY A 27 3.96 -3.56 0.83
N ALA A 28 3.55 -2.29 0.98
CA ALA A 28 3.57 -1.58 2.27
C ALA A 28 2.98 -2.38 3.44
N SER A 29 1.80 -2.98 3.25
CA SER A 29 1.11 -3.82 4.24
C SER A 29 1.96 -5.01 4.70
N ALA A 30 2.67 -5.68 3.79
CA ALA A 30 3.53 -6.81 4.13
C ALA A 30 4.71 -6.38 5.00
N TYR A 31 5.41 -5.30 4.63
CA TYR A 31 6.56 -4.80 5.40
C TYR A 31 6.14 -4.33 6.80
N ILE A 32 5.02 -3.61 6.90
CA ILE A 32 4.48 -3.16 8.18
C ILE A 32 4.09 -4.36 9.05
N ALA A 33 3.40 -5.36 8.49
CA ALA A 33 2.98 -6.55 9.23
C ALA A 33 4.19 -7.34 9.74
N ILE A 34 5.17 -7.61 8.88
CA ILE A 34 6.41 -8.31 9.26
C ILE A 34 7.11 -7.54 10.38
N MET A 35 7.37 -6.24 10.21
CA MET A 35 8.09 -5.49 11.24
C MET A 35 7.32 -5.40 12.57
N THR A 36 6.00 -5.32 12.52
CA THR A 36 5.13 -5.31 13.71
C THR A 36 5.17 -6.67 14.42
N LEU A 37 5.15 -7.78 13.68
CA LEU A 37 5.26 -9.14 14.24
C LEU A 37 6.61 -9.36 14.96
N PHE A 38 7.68 -8.75 14.46
CA PHE A 38 8.99 -8.74 15.11
C PHE A 38 9.14 -7.64 16.18
N ASN A 39 8.05 -6.99 16.55
CA ASN A 39 7.96 -5.99 17.61
C ASN A 39 8.95 -4.82 17.45
N LEU A 40 9.22 -4.40 16.21
CA LEU A 40 10.02 -3.23 15.90
C LEU A 40 9.31 -1.94 16.31
N SER A 41 10.08 -0.91 16.65
CA SER A 41 9.54 0.40 17.01
C SER A 41 8.84 1.07 15.84
N THR A 42 7.72 1.76 16.09
CA THR A 42 6.99 2.58 15.11
C THR A 42 7.90 3.62 14.43
N LEU A 43 8.94 4.09 15.15
CA LEU A 43 9.95 5.02 14.61
C LEU A 43 10.82 4.41 13.51
N VAL A 44 10.94 3.08 13.45
CA VAL A 44 11.64 2.35 12.39
C VAL A 44 10.65 1.89 11.33
N ILE A 45 9.49 1.37 11.74
CA ILE A 45 8.46 0.83 10.83
C ILE A 45 8.04 1.85 9.77
N LYS A 46 7.66 3.06 10.20
CA LYS A 46 7.13 4.10 9.30
C LYS A 46 8.14 4.50 8.20
N PRO A 47 9.37 4.95 8.51
CA PRO A 47 10.32 5.37 7.48
C PRO A 47 10.78 4.20 6.60
N THR A 48 11.00 3.01 7.17
CA THR A 48 11.42 1.84 6.39
C THR A 48 10.34 1.40 5.40
N ALA A 49 9.08 1.27 5.86
CA ALA A 49 7.96 0.90 4.99
C ALA A 49 7.74 1.94 3.89
N LEU A 50 7.80 3.24 4.22
CA LEU A 50 7.63 4.31 3.24
C LEU A 50 8.73 4.27 2.17
N THR A 51 9.99 4.13 2.59
CA THR A 51 11.15 4.09 1.67
C THR A 51 11.05 2.92 0.69
N LEU A 52 10.77 1.71 1.22
CA LEU A 52 10.59 0.52 0.39
C LEU A 52 9.41 0.67 -0.56
N ASN A 53 8.28 1.20 -0.06
CA ASN A 53 7.08 1.37 -0.88
C ASN A 53 7.30 2.37 -2.02
N ILE A 54 8.03 3.47 -1.79
CA ILE A 54 8.41 4.42 -2.84
C ILE A 54 9.31 3.75 -3.87
N ALA A 55 10.35 3.02 -3.44
CA ALA A 55 11.28 2.36 -4.36
C ALA A 55 10.57 1.33 -5.27
N VAL A 56 9.77 0.45 -4.67
CA VAL A 56 9.06 -0.61 -5.39
C VAL A 56 7.94 -0.04 -6.27
N SER A 57 7.16 0.92 -5.77
CA SER A 57 6.10 1.55 -6.57
C SER A 57 6.66 2.37 -7.73
N ALA A 58 7.79 3.06 -7.56
CA ALA A 58 8.45 3.78 -8.64
C ALA A 58 8.92 2.83 -9.74
N PHE A 59 9.54 1.70 -9.38
CA PHE A 59 9.95 0.68 -10.34
C PHE A 59 8.75 0.07 -11.10
N ALA A 60 7.70 -0.31 -10.38
CA ALA A 60 6.47 -0.84 -10.99
C ALA A 60 5.79 0.18 -11.91
N SER A 61 5.69 1.44 -11.46
CA SER A 61 5.12 2.54 -12.23
C SER A 61 5.93 2.81 -13.49
N TRP A 62 7.26 2.86 -13.40
CA TRP A 62 8.13 3.04 -14.55
C TRP A 62 7.93 1.93 -15.59
N ARG A 63 7.90 0.66 -15.16
CA ARG A 63 7.63 -0.48 -16.05
C ARG A 63 6.26 -0.38 -16.72
N TYR A 64 5.23 0.05 -15.98
CA TYR A 64 3.86 0.17 -16.49
C TYR A 64 3.72 1.32 -17.49
N ILE A 65 4.29 2.49 -17.18
CA ILE A 65 4.32 3.66 -18.05
C ILE A 65 5.11 3.37 -19.33
N SER A 66 6.26 2.70 -19.21
CA SER A 66 7.11 2.34 -20.36
C SER A 66 6.42 1.38 -21.33
N ARG A 67 5.41 0.64 -20.87
CA ARG A 67 4.60 -0.26 -21.71
C ARG A 67 3.36 0.40 -22.33
N GLY A 68 3.18 1.71 -22.14
CA GLY A 68 2.03 2.45 -22.70
C GLY A 68 0.68 2.14 -22.03
N LEU A 69 0.68 1.42 -20.90
CA LEU A 69 -0.54 1.02 -20.19
C LEU A 69 -1.10 2.13 -19.29
N PHE A 70 -0.44 3.29 -19.22
CA PHE A 70 -0.75 4.35 -18.27
C PHE A 70 -1.86 5.30 -18.74
N ASN A 71 -2.98 5.32 -18.02
CA ASN A 71 -4.06 6.29 -18.24
C ASN A 71 -3.79 7.59 -17.44
N LYS A 72 -3.22 8.59 -18.12
CA LYS A 72 -2.90 9.91 -17.55
C LYS A 72 -4.12 10.64 -16.97
N LYS A 73 -5.29 10.53 -17.62
CA LYS A 73 -6.51 11.25 -17.23
C LYS A 73 -7.04 10.74 -15.89
N LEU A 74 -7.13 9.41 -15.75
CA LEU A 74 -7.53 8.77 -14.49
C LEU A 74 -6.54 9.09 -13.35
N PHE A 75 -5.24 9.04 -13.64
CA PHE A 75 -4.20 9.38 -12.67
C PHE A 75 -4.38 10.79 -12.11
N ILE A 76 -4.56 11.80 -12.97
CA ILE A 76 -4.73 13.19 -12.53
C ILE A 76 -5.95 13.33 -11.61
N TYR A 77 -7.11 12.77 -11.99
CA TYR A 77 -8.31 12.87 -11.15
C TYR A 77 -8.15 12.20 -9.79
N LEU A 78 -7.52 11.02 -9.73
CA LEU A 78 -7.23 10.36 -8.46
C LEU A 78 -6.24 11.17 -7.61
N THR A 79 -5.16 11.64 -8.20
CA THR A 79 -4.08 12.34 -7.49
C THR A 79 -4.52 13.69 -6.94
N VAL A 80 -5.38 14.42 -7.64
CA VAL A 80 -5.94 15.70 -7.16
C VAL A 80 -6.72 15.53 -5.85
N GLY A 81 -7.46 14.42 -5.70
CA GLY A 81 -8.14 14.10 -4.45
C GLY A 81 -7.21 13.50 -3.38
N ALA A 82 -6.35 12.56 -3.80
CA ALA A 82 -5.54 11.77 -2.88
C ALA A 82 -4.38 12.53 -2.23
N VAL A 83 -3.68 13.39 -2.97
CA VAL A 83 -2.47 14.07 -2.44
C VAL A 83 -2.80 15.04 -1.30
N PRO A 84 -3.79 15.95 -1.42
CA PRO A 84 -4.15 16.82 -0.31
C PRO A 84 -4.69 16.04 0.89
N ALA A 85 -5.49 15.01 0.64
CA ALA A 85 -6.05 14.17 1.71
C ALA A 85 -4.95 13.40 2.47
N ALA A 86 -3.97 12.83 1.76
CA ALA A 86 -2.82 12.14 2.35
C ALA A 86 -1.91 13.07 3.15
N PHE A 87 -1.79 14.33 2.71
CA PHE A 87 -1.09 15.34 3.50
C PHE A 87 -1.83 15.60 4.82
N ILE A 88 -3.15 15.80 4.78
CA ILE A 88 -3.96 16.02 5.99
C ILE A 88 -3.92 14.78 6.90
N GLY A 89 -4.16 13.58 6.35
CA GLY A 89 -4.14 12.32 7.09
C GLY A 89 -2.78 12.00 7.71
N GLY A 90 -1.69 12.29 6.98
CA GLY A 90 -0.32 12.13 7.48
C GLY A 90 0.05 13.04 8.65
N HIS A 91 -0.63 14.18 8.81
CA HIS A 91 -0.48 15.07 9.96
C HIS A 91 -1.24 14.59 11.21
N ILE A 92 -2.14 13.62 11.07
CA ILE A 92 -2.91 13.05 12.19
C ILE A 92 -2.00 12.10 12.98
N ASN A 93 -1.58 12.54 14.16
CA ASN A 93 -0.82 11.70 15.09
C ASN A 93 -1.76 10.93 16.00
N LEU A 94 -1.96 9.65 15.69
CA LEU A 94 -2.70 8.71 16.53
C LEU A 94 -1.76 8.07 17.57
N SER A 95 -2.26 7.86 18.78
CA SER A 95 -1.53 7.09 19.80
C SER A 95 -1.40 5.63 19.38
N ASP A 96 -0.32 4.97 19.79
CA ASP A 96 -0.06 3.55 19.49
C ASP A 96 -1.20 2.62 19.93
N GLN A 97 -1.90 2.97 21.02
CA GLN A 97 -3.05 2.23 21.56
C GLN A 97 -4.25 2.23 20.60
N ILE A 98 -4.39 3.26 19.76
CA ILE A 98 -5.48 3.40 18.80
C ILE A 98 -5.03 2.92 17.41
N TYR A 99 -3.81 3.29 16.99
CA TYR A 99 -3.28 2.96 15.67
C TYR A 99 -3.18 1.45 15.43
N LYS A 100 -2.58 0.70 16.37
CA LYS A 100 -2.29 -0.73 16.18
C LYS A 100 -3.57 -1.58 16.01
N PRO A 101 -4.62 -1.43 16.85
CA PRO A 101 -5.87 -2.19 16.66
C PRO A 101 -6.58 -1.86 15.35
N ILE A 102 -6.65 -0.58 14.96
CA ILE A 102 -7.30 -0.16 13.71
C ILE A 102 -6.56 -0.76 12.51
N LEU A 103 -5.22 -0.64 12.48
CA LEU A 103 -4.40 -1.20 11.42
C LEU A 103 -4.59 -2.72 11.32
N GLY A 104 -4.59 -3.43 12.46
CA GLY A 104 -4.83 -4.87 12.50
C GLY A 104 -6.20 -5.25 11.92
N ALA A 105 -7.26 -4.55 12.33
CA ALA A 105 -8.61 -4.78 11.80
C ALA A 105 -8.70 -4.54 10.29
N LEU A 106 -8.08 -3.47 9.77
CA LEU A 106 -8.03 -3.18 8.34
C LEU A 106 -7.28 -4.24 7.55
N LEU A 107 -6.16 -4.76 8.10
CA LEU A 107 -5.40 -5.85 7.47
C LEU A 107 -6.22 -7.15 7.40
N VAL A 108 -6.91 -7.50 8.48
CA VAL A 108 -7.80 -8.69 8.50
C VAL A 108 -8.94 -8.50 7.50
N ALA A 109 -9.62 -7.35 7.52
CA ALA A 109 -10.70 -7.05 6.57
C ALA A 109 -10.22 -7.12 5.12
N SER A 110 -9.03 -6.58 4.82
CA SER A 110 -8.41 -6.65 3.50
C SER A 110 -8.10 -8.08 3.08
N GLY A 111 -7.56 -8.89 3.99
CA GLY A 111 -7.27 -10.31 3.74
C GLY A 111 -8.53 -11.12 3.45
N VAL A 112 -9.59 -10.97 4.25
CA VAL A 112 -10.89 -11.63 4.03
C VAL A 112 -11.47 -11.21 2.69
N ARG A 113 -11.44 -9.90 2.40
CA ARG A 113 -11.94 -9.34 1.14
C ARG A 113 -11.15 -9.86 -0.08
N PHE A 114 -9.85 -10.08 0.06
CA PHE A 114 -9.00 -10.64 -1.00
C PHE A 114 -9.37 -12.11 -1.29
N ILE A 115 -9.55 -12.93 -0.25
CA ILE A 115 -9.98 -14.33 -0.39
C ILE A 115 -11.38 -14.41 -1.03
N ALA A 116 -12.31 -13.58 -0.58
CA ALA A 116 -13.68 -13.56 -1.11
C ALA A 116 -13.74 -13.16 -2.58
N GLN A 117 -12.81 -12.31 -3.06
CA GLN A 117 -12.77 -11.85 -4.45
C GLN A 117 -11.88 -12.70 -5.37
N ALA A 118 -11.16 -13.69 -4.85
CA ALA A 118 -10.20 -14.47 -5.62
C ALA A 118 -10.81 -15.23 -6.82
N THR A 119 -12.12 -15.43 -6.84
CA THR A 119 -12.86 -16.16 -7.88
C THR A 119 -13.65 -15.27 -8.84
N HIS A 120 -13.62 -13.95 -8.67
CA HIS A 120 -14.38 -13.04 -9.53
C HIS A 120 -13.63 -12.71 -10.83
N THR A 121 -14.35 -12.76 -11.96
CA THR A 121 -13.82 -12.39 -13.28
C THR A 121 -13.71 -10.87 -13.41
N ASP A 122 -12.60 -10.41 -14.02
CA ASP A 122 -12.37 -8.99 -14.29
C ASP A 122 -13.52 -8.39 -15.11
N ARG A 123 -14.02 -7.23 -14.65
CA ARG A 123 -15.05 -6.47 -15.36
C ARG A 123 -14.40 -5.67 -16.50
N PRO A 124 -15.12 -5.45 -17.61
CA PRO A 124 -14.60 -4.61 -18.68
C PRO A 124 -14.31 -3.19 -18.15
N PRO A 125 -13.27 -2.51 -18.69
CA PRO A 125 -12.95 -1.14 -18.29
C PRO A 125 -14.15 -0.22 -18.50
N GLN A 126 -14.62 0.41 -17.42
CA GLN A 126 -15.74 1.34 -17.46
C GLN A 126 -15.22 2.77 -17.61
N GLU A 127 -16.02 3.64 -18.24
CA GLU A 127 -15.65 5.05 -18.40
C GLU A 127 -15.42 5.74 -17.04
N THR A 128 -14.38 6.56 -16.99
CA THR A 128 -14.02 7.29 -15.77
C THR A 128 -14.94 8.49 -15.56
N ILE A 129 -15.71 8.48 -14.47
CA ILE A 129 -16.46 9.65 -14.00
C ILE A 129 -15.49 10.52 -13.18
N PRO A 130 -15.13 11.75 -13.62
CA PRO A 130 -14.08 12.54 -12.96
C PRO A 130 -14.36 12.84 -11.49
N LEU A 131 -15.60 13.20 -11.15
CA LEU A 131 -16.00 13.49 -9.77
C LEU A 131 -15.84 12.26 -8.87
N LEU A 132 -16.28 11.09 -9.36
CA LEU A 132 -16.16 9.83 -8.61
C LEU A 132 -14.69 9.46 -8.38
N ALA A 133 -13.84 9.66 -9.40
CA ALA A 133 -12.41 9.41 -9.28
C ALA A 133 -11.74 10.33 -8.25
N VAL A 134 -12.13 11.60 -8.18
CA VAL A 134 -11.64 12.54 -7.15
C VAL A 134 -12.10 12.12 -5.76
N VAL A 135 -13.38 11.78 -5.58
CA VAL A 135 -13.92 11.34 -4.28
C VAL A 135 -13.22 10.08 -3.79
N ILE A 136 -13.06 9.07 -4.68
CA ILE A 136 -12.31 7.85 -4.36
C ILE A 136 -10.86 8.20 -3.99
N GLY A 137 -10.22 9.08 -4.75
CA GLY A 137 -8.87 9.56 -4.45
C GLY A 137 -8.79 10.17 -3.05
N THR A 138 -9.69 11.08 -2.71
CA THR A 138 -9.76 11.71 -1.38
C THR A 138 -9.98 10.68 -0.27
N CYS A 139 -10.88 9.71 -0.44
CA CYS A 139 -11.13 8.66 0.54
C CYS A 139 -9.91 7.72 0.73
N ILE A 140 -9.14 7.45 -0.32
CA ILE A 140 -7.92 6.63 -0.24
C ILE A 140 -6.77 7.42 0.38
N GLY A 141 -6.70 8.73 0.11
CA GLY A 141 -5.64 9.59 0.62
C GLY A 141 -5.75 9.84 2.11
N LEU A 142 -6.96 10.03 2.64
CA LEU A 142 -7.21 10.31 4.05
C LEU A 142 -6.91 9.10 4.96
#